data_AF-M2SI49-F1
#
_entry.id   AF-M2SI49-F1
#
_cell.length_a   1.000
_cell.length_b   1.000
_cell.length_c   1.000
_cell.angle_alpha   90.00
_cell.angle_beta   90.00
_cell.angle_gamma   90.00
#
_symmetry.space_group_name_H-M   'P 1'
#
loop_
_entity.id
_entity.type
_entity.pdbx_description
1 polymer ?
#
loop_
_entity_poly.entity_id
_entity_poly.type
_entity_poly.pdbx_seq_one_letter_code
_entity_poly.pdbx_strand_id
1 'polypeptide(L)'
;MLLSSLLLTPLLGILAILINRDNGVSLRNIKFIALTTSILNFFISLIIFILFDFSTNQFQFVQEYHEISYFDFYLGVDETLLLAVFLVLDILLFYIFFESILPPLFILIGIFGSDNRVKASFYLFLYTLLGSLFLLLSILAMSSIMSTTDFDTLFKGNFIYLTQLFLFYGIFIAFAAHVESPLGGSIILAAIVLKLSLYGILRLILPVLPKAYMEYTYIIFLIGVITIVYASLSTLRTIDIKELIAYSSVSHAAVYLLGVFSNSIQGIEGAINLGLAHGLVSPGLFICAGGVLYDRSSTRVISFYRGVTQVMPLFAILFFILCLANCGAPLSLNFIGEFLSLYGVFERSSLFGVFASTSIIFSAAYTIYMYQRIAFGGAYSRMFTFSIPDLTKREFTILLILVIPTVLFGIYPAPILDAIHYSVSTLIYAFDSNVISCDSSSA
;
A
#
# COMPACT_ATOMS: atom_id res chain seq x y z
N MET A 1 9.37 -25.04 -4.91
CA MET A 1 8.36 -25.75 -4.10
C MET A 1 7.65 -24.81 -3.12
N LEU A 2 8.33 -24.14 -2.18
CA LEU A 2 7.64 -23.23 -1.24
C LEU A 2 7.01 -22.03 -1.95
N LEU A 3 7.74 -21.37 -2.87
CA LEU A 3 7.19 -20.24 -3.62
C LEU A 3 6.03 -20.64 -4.54
N SER A 4 6.14 -21.77 -5.24
CA SER A 4 5.05 -22.28 -6.05
C SER A 4 3.82 -22.65 -5.21
N SER A 5 4.01 -23.16 -3.98
CA SER A 5 2.90 -23.43 -3.07
C SER A 5 2.13 -22.17 -2.65
N LEU A 6 2.80 -21.03 -2.54
CA LEU A 6 2.15 -19.75 -2.24
C LEU A 6 1.23 -19.27 -3.38
N LEU A 7 1.61 -19.54 -4.64
CA LEU A 7 0.76 -19.23 -5.80
C LEU A 7 -0.34 -20.29 -6.02
N LEU A 8 -0.02 -21.57 -5.80
CA LEU A 8 -0.93 -22.69 -6.05
C LEU A 8 -2.03 -22.84 -5.00
N THR A 9 -1.77 -22.52 -3.73
CA THR A 9 -2.77 -22.70 -2.66
C THR A 9 -4.04 -21.88 -2.86
N PRO A 10 -4.01 -20.58 -3.18
CA PRO A 10 -5.23 -19.85 -3.51
C PRO A 10 -5.90 -20.41 -4.79
N LEU A 11 -5.14 -20.80 -5.83
CA LEU A 11 -5.71 -21.42 -7.03
C LEU A 11 -6.50 -22.70 -6.72
N LEU A 12 -5.91 -23.61 -5.94
CA LEU A 12 -6.57 -24.84 -5.48
C LEU A 12 -7.82 -24.52 -4.64
N GLY A 13 -7.77 -23.47 -3.83
CA GLY A 13 -8.91 -22.99 -3.06
C GLY A 13 -10.09 -22.55 -3.92
N ILE A 14 -9.81 -21.82 -5.01
CA ILE A 14 -10.86 -21.39 -5.93
C ILE A 14 -11.43 -22.56 -6.73
N LEU A 15 -10.59 -23.48 -7.20
CA LEU A 15 -11.05 -24.70 -7.87
C LEU A 15 -11.98 -25.51 -6.96
N ALA A 16 -11.65 -25.64 -5.67
CA ALA A 16 -12.52 -26.27 -4.68
C ALA A 16 -13.86 -25.51 -4.48
N ILE A 17 -13.86 -24.18 -4.55
CA ILE A 17 -15.10 -23.38 -4.47
C ILE A 17 -15.98 -23.58 -5.70
N LEU A 18 -15.40 -23.60 -6.90
CA LEU A 18 -16.14 -23.79 -8.17
C LEU A 18 -16.83 -25.15 -8.20
N ILE A 19 -16.11 -26.22 -7.88
CA ILE A 19 -16.68 -27.58 -7.82
C ILE A 19 -17.84 -27.66 -6.82
N ASN A 20 -17.69 -27.04 -5.64
CA ASN A 20 -18.73 -27.07 -4.62
C ASN A 20 -19.95 -26.20 -4.95
N ARG A 21 -19.77 -25.15 -5.76
CA ARG A 21 -20.88 -24.30 -6.22
C ARG A 21 -21.84 -25.10 -7.12
N ASP A 22 -21.30 -25.89 -8.03
CA ASP A 22 -22.09 -26.68 -8.98
C ASP A 22 -22.86 -27.82 -8.28
N ASN A 23 -22.34 -28.29 -7.15
CA ASN A 23 -22.95 -29.34 -6.32
C ASN A 23 -24.09 -28.83 -5.40
N GLY A 24 -24.51 -27.56 -5.51
CA GLY A 24 -25.60 -26.99 -4.70
C GLY A 24 -25.27 -26.84 -3.20
N VAL A 25 -23.97 -26.78 -2.86
CA VAL A 25 -23.51 -26.74 -1.47
C VAL A 25 -23.83 -25.38 -0.82
N SER A 26 -24.12 -25.39 0.48
CA SER A 26 -24.43 -24.17 1.26
C SER A 26 -23.34 -23.09 1.18
N LEU A 27 -23.75 -21.81 1.14
CA LEU A 27 -22.87 -20.63 1.17
C LEU A 27 -21.87 -20.64 2.35
N ARG A 28 -22.18 -21.37 3.43
CA ARG A 28 -21.31 -21.53 4.59
C ARG A 28 -20.03 -22.28 4.24
N ASN A 29 -20.13 -23.33 3.43
CA ASN A 29 -18.97 -24.14 3.05
C ASN A 29 -18.05 -23.37 2.11
N ILE A 30 -18.62 -22.59 1.18
CA ILE A 30 -17.83 -21.72 0.29
C ILE A 30 -16.99 -20.73 1.10
N LYS A 31 -17.61 -20.06 2.09
CA LYS A 31 -16.90 -19.13 2.99
C LYS A 31 -15.85 -19.83 3.85
N PHE A 32 -16.14 -21.05 4.30
CA PHE A 32 -15.18 -21.84 5.09
C PHE A 32 -13.96 -22.23 4.27
N ILE A 33 -14.16 -22.74 3.05
CA ILE A 33 -13.07 -23.10 2.14
C ILE A 33 -12.19 -21.87 1.87
N ALA A 34 -12.78 -20.74 1.48
CA ALA A 34 -12.04 -19.50 1.24
C ALA A 34 -11.23 -19.00 2.46
N LEU A 35 -11.79 -19.15 3.66
CA LEU A 35 -11.09 -18.79 4.89
C LEU A 35 -9.93 -19.76 5.17
N THR A 36 -10.14 -21.07 5.01
CA THR A 36 -9.08 -22.05 5.24
C THR A 36 -7.93 -21.89 4.26
N THR A 37 -8.22 -21.58 2.99
CA THR A 37 -7.18 -21.41 1.96
C THR A 37 -6.36 -20.15 2.20
N SER A 38 -6.99 -19.04 2.57
CA SER A 38 -6.28 -17.79 2.92
C SER A 38 -5.44 -17.93 4.20
N ILE A 39 -5.95 -18.63 5.23
CA ILE A 39 -5.16 -18.93 6.45
C ILE A 39 -3.95 -19.80 6.12
N LEU A 40 -4.12 -20.85 5.31
CA LEU A 40 -3.01 -21.69 4.87
C LEU A 40 -1.97 -20.88 4.09
N ASN A 41 -2.42 -20.02 3.17
CA ASN A 41 -1.53 -19.17 2.38
C ASN A 41 -0.75 -18.18 3.28
N PHE A 42 -1.40 -17.59 4.28
CA PHE A 42 -0.76 -16.76 5.29
C PHE A 42 0.31 -17.53 6.11
N PHE A 43 0.06 -18.78 6.47
CA PHE A 43 1.08 -19.59 7.15
C PHE A 43 2.26 -19.92 6.23
N ILE A 44 2.02 -20.20 4.95
CA ILE A 44 3.08 -20.44 3.96
C ILE A 44 3.94 -19.19 3.79
N SER A 45 3.33 -18.00 3.69
CA SER A 45 4.08 -16.75 3.56
C SER A 45 4.94 -16.47 4.81
N LEU A 46 4.43 -16.78 6.01
CA LEU A 46 5.17 -16.65 7.26
C LEU A 46 6.34 -17.64 7.34
N ILE A 47 6.17 -18.88 6.88
CA ILE A 47 7.26 -19.86 6.78
C ILE A 47 8.35 -19.36 5.83
N ILE A 48 7.98 -18.81 4.67
CA ILE A 48 8.93 -18.23 3.72
C ILE A 48 9.70 -17.08 4.37
N PHE A 49 9.01 -16.20 5.11
CA PHE A 49 9.66 -15.10 5.83
C PHE A 49 10.66 -15.59 6.89
N ILE A 50 10.32 -16.64 7.66
CA ILE A 50 11.24 -17.23 8.66
C ILE A 50 12.47 -17.87 8.00
N LEU A 51 12.30 -18.48 6.83
CA LEU A 51 13.39 -19.14 6.10
C LEU A 51 14.22 -18.16 5.25
N PHE A 52 13.83 -16.89 5.19
CA PHE A 52 14.51 -15.89 4.37
C PHE A 52 15.84 -15.48 5.01
N ASP A 53 16.91 -15.47 4.22
CA ASP A 53 18.25 -15.07 4.66
C ASP A 53 18.48 -13.58 4.40
N PHE A 54 18.44 -12.75 5.45
CA PHE A 54 18.59 -11.29 5.33
C PHE A 54 20.00 -10.82 4.94
N SER A 55 20.99 -11.72 4.88
CA SER A 55 22.38 -11.38 4.59
C SER A 55 22.74 -11.35 3.09
N THR A 56 21.83 -11.79 2.21
CA THR A 56 22.12 -11.93 0.77
C THR A 56 21.32 -10.93 -0.08
N ASN A 57 21.93 -10.47 -1.18
CA ASN A 57 21.31 -9.52 -2.13
C ASN A 57 20.63 -10.25 -3.30
N GLN A 58 20.83 -11.56 -3.39
CA GLN A 58 20.26 -12.36 -4.46
C GLN A 58 18.78 -12.65 -4.15
N PHE A 59 17.98 -12.72 -5.21
CA PHE A 59 16.62 -13.23 -5.09
C PHE A 59 16.64 -14.66 -4.56
N GLN A 60 15.87 -14.91 -3.51
CA GLN A 60 15.76 -16.23 -2.88
C GLN A 60 14.52 -16.97 -3.36
N PHE A 61 14.57 -18.29 -3.28
CA PHE A 61 13.48 -19.19 -3.70
C PHE A 61 13.06 -19.07 -5.18
N VAL A 62 13.96 -18.57 -6.04
CA VAL A 62 13.74 -18.39 -7.49
C VAL A 62 13.43 -19.72 -8.15
N GLN A 63 12.37 -19.73 -8.97
CA GLN A 63 11.92 -20.88 -9.74
C GLN A 63 11.69 -20.43 -11.17
N GLU A 64 12.52 -20.92 -12.08
CA GLU A 64 12.39 -20.71 -13.52
C GLU A 64 11.60 -21.88 -14.12
N TYR A 65 10.47 -21.57 -14.76
CA TYR A 65 9.74 -22.53 -15.58
C TYR A 65 9.96 -22.17 -17.05
N HIS A 66 10.73 -23.00 -17.76
CA HIS A 66 11.09 -22.77 -19.16
C HIS A 66 10.03 -23.21 -20.18
N GLU A 67 8.93 -23.83 -19.76
CA GLU A 67 7.83 -24.21 -20.64
C GLU A 67 6.50 -23.68 -20.07
N ILE A 68 5.96 -22.64 -20.70
CA ILE A 68 4.61 -22.14 -20.42
C ILE A 68 3.63 -23.10 -21.10
N SER A 69 3.16 -24.11 -20.37
CA SER A 69 1.97 -24.84 -20.78
C SER A 69 0.76 -23.91 -20.63
N TYR A 70 0.11 -23.59 -21.76
CA TYR A 70 -1.04 -22.69 -21.91
C TYR A 70 -2.30 -23.02 -21.07
N PHE A 71 -2.26 -24.04 -20.23
CA PHE A 71 -3.36 -24.47 -19.39
C PHE A 71 -3.07 -24.11 -17.94
N ASP A 72 -3.73 -23.04 -17.48
CA ASP A 72 -4.23 -22.81 -16.11
C ASP A 72 -4.48 -21.31 -15.82
N PHE A 73 -4.82 -20.53 -16.84
CA PHE A 73 -5.52 -19.28 -16.62
C PHE A 73 -7.02 -19.57 -16.60
N TYR A 74 -7.61 -19.74 -15.42
CA TYR A 74 -8.88 -19.11 -15.04
C TYR A 74 -9.20 -19.42 -13.56
N LEU A 75 -9.25 -18.33 -12.77
CA LEU A 75 -9.96 -18.16 -11.50
C LEU A 75 -9.31 -18.87 -10.28
N GLY A 76 -8.90 -18.18 -9.21
CA GLY A 76 -9.35 -16.88 -8.73
C GLY A 76 -8.24 -15.87 -8.48
N VAL A 77 -8.62 -14.63 -8.78
CA VAL A 77 -7.79 -13.75 -9.57
C VAL A 77 -7.07 -12.75 -8.67
N ASP A 78 -7.75 -12.04 -7.77
CA ASP A 78 -7.06 -10.94 -7.06
C ASP A 78 -5.94 -11.36 -6.11
N GLU A 79 -6.13 -12.38 -5.27
CA GLU A 79 -5.10 -12.78 -4.30
C GLU A 79 -3.85 -13.35 -5.00
N THR A 80 -4.05 -14.20 -6.01
CA THR A 80 -2.96 -14.79 -6.80
C THR A 80 -2.22 -13.74 -7.61
N LEU A 81 -2.94 -12.84 -8.27
CA LEU A 81 -2.35 -11.76 -9.05
C LEU A 81 -1.59 -10.78 -8.16
N LEU A 82 -2.15 -10.38 -7.02
CA LEU A 82 -1.48 -9.48 -6.07
C LEU A 82 -0.17 -10.10 -5.57
N LEU A 83 -0.18 -11.39 -5.21
CA LEU A 83 1.04 -12.10 -4.82
C LEU A 83 2.03 -12.20 -5.99
N ALA A 84 1.55 -12.48 -7.20
CA ALA A 84 2.40 -12.58 -8.38
C ALA A 84 3.15 -11.26 -8.67
N VAL A 85 2.52 -10.09 -8.51
CA VAL A 85 3.18 -8.79 -8.72
C VAL A 85 4.42 -8.61 -7.84
N PHE A 86 4.37 -9.05 -6.58
CA PHE A 86 5.52 -8.94 -5.66
C PHE A 86 6.61 -9.98 -5.90
N LEU A 87 6.31 -11.08 -6.60
CA LEU A 87 7.21 -12.22 -6.78
C LEU A 87 7.91 -12.24 -8.15
N VAL A 88 7.33 -11.58 -9.14
CA VAL A 88 7.80 -11.67 -10.51
C VAL A 88 9.11 -10.91 -10.72
N LEU A 89 10.03 -11.58 -11.44
CA LEU A 89 11.36 -11.07 -11.77
C LEU A 89 11.51 -10.55 -13.21
N ASP A 90 10.44 -10.61 -14.00
CA ASP A 90 10.38 -10.13 -15.37
C ASP A 90 9.52 -8.86 -15.45
N ILE A 91 10.02 -7.82 -16.11
CA ILE A 91 9.39 -6.51 -16.16
C ILE A 91 8.08 -6.48 -16.96
N LEU A 92 7.98 -7.29 -18.03
CA LEU A 92 6.78 -7.39 -18.84
C LEU A 92 5.71 -8.19 -18.09
N LEU A 93 6.11 -9.28 -17.46
CA LEU A 93 5.22 -10.08 -16.64
C LEU A 93 4.74 -9.30 -15.40
N PHE A 94 5.61 -8.47 -14.81
CA PHE A 94 5.23 -7.53 -13.76
C PHE A 94 4.10 -6.60 -14.22
N TYR A 95 4.21 -6.01 -15.42
CA TYR A 95 3.16 -5.16 -15.98
C TYR A 95 1.85 -5.91 -16.19
N ILE A 96 1.90 -7.13 -16.74
CA ILE A 96 0.70 -7.95 -16.98
C ILE A 96 -0.03 -8.25 -15.68
N PHE A 97 0.70 -8.65 -14.62
CA PHE A 97 0.10 -8.89 -13.31
C PHE A 97 -0.38 -7.61 -12.63
N PHE A 98 0.35 -6.52 -12.79
CA PHE A 98 -0.02 -5.21 -12.25
C PHE A 98 -1.35 -4.72 -12.82
N GLU A 99 -1.55 -4.82 -14.14
CA GLU A 99 -2.79 -4.39 -14.81
C GLU A 99 -3.95 -5.36 -14.61
N SER A 100 -3.69 -6.66 -14.52
CA SER A 100 -4.75 -7.66 -14.38
C SER A 100 -5.48 -7.62 -13.03
N ILE A 101 -4.97 -6.88 -12.04
CA ILE A 101 -5.66 -6.56 -10.78
C ILE A 101 -6.83 -5.58 -11.01
N LEU A 102 -6.78 -4.75 -12.05
CA LEU A 102 -7.78 -3.70 -12.28
C LEU A 102 -9.17 -4.25 -12.70
N PRO A 103 -9.31 -5.22 -13.63
CA PRO A 103 -10.61 -5.74 -14.02
C PRO A 103 -11.43 -6.35 -12.87
N PRO A 104 -10.87 -7.20 -11.99
CA PRO A 104 -11.63 -7.71 -10.86
C PRO A 104 -12.00 -6.60 -9.85
N LEU A 105 -11.10 -5.65 -9.57
CA LEU A 105 -11.41 -4.49 -8.71
C LEU A 105 -12.53 -3.63 -9.29
N PHE A 106 -12.51 -3.40 -10.62
CA PHE A 106 -13.56 -2.69 -11.33
C PHE A 106 -14.92 -3.37 -11.14
N ILE A 107 -14.98 -4.70 -11.26
CA ILE A 107 -16.19 -5.50 -11.05
C ILE A 107 -16.63 -5.46 -9.58
N LEU A 108 -15.68 -5.62 -8.64
CA LEU A 108 -15.96 -5.63 -7.21
C LEU A 108 -16.59 -4.32 -6.75
N ILE A 109 -16.02 -3.19 -7.18
CA ILE A 109 -16.53 -1.86 -6.86
C ILE A 109 -17.87 -1.63 -7.57
N GLY A 110 -17.99 -1.98 -8.86
CA GLY A 110 -19.21 -1.76 -9.63
C GLY A 110 -20.43 -2.51 -9.07
N ILE A 111 -20.24 -3.74 -8.56
CA ILE A 111 -21.31 -4.60 -8.06
C ILE A 111 -21.56 -4.41 -6.56
N PHE A 112 -20.50 -4.36 -5.74
CA PHE A 112 -20.61 -4.38 -4.27
C PHE A 112 -20.29 -3.02 -3.62
N GLY A 113 -19.87 -2.03 -4.40
CA GLY A 113 -19.64 -0.68 -3.92
C GLY A 113 -20.91 -0.03 -3.38
N SER A 114 -20.70 1.05 -2.63
CA SER A 114 -21.76 1.84 -2.01
C SER A 114 -22.30 2.93 -2.96
N ASP A 115 -22.68 4.10 -2.46
CA ASP A 115 -23.26 5.18 -3.29
C ASP A 115 -22.32 5.59 -4.43
N ASN A 116 -22.89 5.88 -5.60
CA ASN A 116 -22.16 6.24 -6.83
C ASN A 116 -21.11 5.22 -7.29
N ARG A 117 -21.24 3.94 -6.92
CA ARG A 117 -20.31 2.86 -7.25
C ARG A 117 -19.90 2.74 -8.71
N VAL A 118 -20.83 2.96 -9.65
CA VAL A 118 -20.55 2.86 -11.10
C VAL A 118 -19.59 3.97 -11.52
N LYS A 119 -19.83 5.20 -11.07
CA LYS A 119 -18.93 6.32 -11.37
C LYS A 119 -17.56 6.12 -10.74
N ALA A 120 -17.53 5.62 -9.50
CA ALA A 120 -16.29 5.33 -8.79
C ALA A 120 -15.47 4.22 -9.47
N SER A 121 -16.12 3.15 -9.95
CA SER A 121 -15.42 2.06 -10.65
C SER A 121 -14.82 2.54 -11.98
N PHE A 122 -15.56 3.34 -12.76
CA PHE A 122 -15.02 3.93 -14.00
C PHE A 122 -13.85 4.88 -13.75
N TYR A 123 -13.92 5.70 -12.70
CA TYR A 123 -12.78 6.56 -12.35
C TYR A 123 -11.58 5.73 -11.92
N LEU A 124 -11.74 4.74 -11.05
CA LEU A 124 -10.63 3.86 -10.67
C LEU A 124 -9.97 3.29 -11.92
N PHE A 125 -10.76 2.67 -12.80
CA PHE A 125 -10.25 1.98 -13.97
C PHE A 125 -9.58 2.93 -14.98
N LEU A 126 -10.21 4.06 -15.33
CA LEU A 126 -9.68 4.96 -16.35
C LEU A 126 -8.45 5.74 -15.87
N TYR A 127 -8.41 6.20 -14.62
CA TYR A 127 -7.25 6.92 -14.09
C TYR A 127 -6.03 6.00 -14.00
N THR A 128 -6.20 4.76 -13.53
CA THR A 128 -5.09 3.81 -13.44
C THR A 128 -4.65 3.31 -14.81
N LEU A 129 -5.58 2.97 -15.70
CA LEU A 129 -5.26 2.49 -17.05
C LEU A 129 -4.51 3.55 -17.87
N LEU A 130 -4.91 4.82 -17.75
CA LEU A 130 -4.22 5.89 -18.48
C LEU A 130 -2.76 6.01 -18.02
N GLY A 131 -2.52 5.96 -16.71
CA GLY A 131 -1.17 5.97 -16.16
C GLY A 131 -0.36 4.74 -16.60
N SER A 132 -0.96 3.56 -16.54
CA SER A 132 -0.28 2.30 -16.87
C SER A 132 0.12 2.18 -18.34
N LEU A 133 -0.60 2.81 -19.27
CA LEU A 133 -0.17 2.87 -20.67
C LEU A 133 1.21 3.55 -20.84
N PHE A 134 1.52 4.57 -20.03
CA PHE A 134 2.84 5.19 -20.04
C PHE A 134 3.91 4.28 -19.42
N LEU A 135 3.55 3.48 -18.42
CA LEU A 135 4.42 2.43 -17.88
C LEU A 135 4.74 1.38 -18.97
N LEU A 136 3.74 0.92 -19.72
CA LEU A 136 3.94 -0.04 -20.82
C LEU A 136 4.91 0.49 -21.87
N LEU A 137 4.73 1.74 -22.30
CA LEU A 137 5.64 2.36 -23.27
C LEU A 137 7.07 2.42 -22.75
N SER A 138 7.25 2.72 -21.46
CA SER A 138 8.57 2.75 -20.83
C SER A 138 9.19 1.35 -20.77
N ILE A 139 8.39 0.34 -20.45
CA ILE A 139 8.84 -1.07 -20.39
C ILE A 139 9.26 -1.59 -21.76
N LEU A 140 8.46 -1.32 -22.80
CA LEU A 140 8.79 -1.70 -24.17
C LEU A 140 10.04 -0.97 -24.68
N ALA A 141 10.21 0.30 -24.31
CA ALA A 141 11.43 1.03 -24.64
C ALA A 141 12.66 0.41 -23.96
N MET A 142 12.59 0.10 -22.66
CA MET A 142 13.69 -0.56 -21.94
C MET A 142 14.04 -1.94 -22.54
N SER A 143 13.03 -2.76 -22.82
CA SER A 143 13.25 -4.11 -23.38
C SER A 143 13.79 -4.05 -24.81
N SER A 144 13.41 -3.04 -25.60
CA SER A 144 13.98 -2.85 -26.94
C SER A 144 15.46 -2.45 -26.92
N ILE A 145 15.89 -1.69 -25.91
CA ILE A 145 17.28 -1.21 -25.78
C ILE A 145 18.18 -2.31 -25.21
N MET A 146 17.73 -3.02 -24.17
CA MET A 146 18.52 -4.03 -23.48
C MET A 146 18.34 -5.44 -24.07
N SER A 147 17.38 -5.65 -24.96
CA SER A 147 16.99 -6.95 -25.54
C SER A 147 16.62 -8.02 -24.52
N THR A 148 16.33 -7.63 -23.28
CA THR A 148 15.95 -8.51 -22.17
C THR A 148 14.79 -7.91 -21.37
N THR A 149 14.08 -8.77 -20.65
CA THR A 149 12.97 -8.40 -19.76
C THR A 149 13.27 -8.72 -18.29
N ASP A 150 14.37 -9.40 -17.99
CA ASP A 150 14.76 -9.80 -16.64
C ASP A 150 15.27 -8.62 -15.80
N PHE A 151 14.74 -8.45 -14.58
CA PHE A 151 15.16 -7.37 -13.68
C PHE A 151 16.66 -7.40 -13.34
N ASP A 152 17.24 -8.58 -13.16
CA ASP A 152 18.66 -8.70 -12.82
C ASP A 152 19.59 -8.16 -13.90
N THR A 153 19.17 -8.27 -15.17
CA THR A 153 19.94 -7.71 -16.29
C THR A 153 19.70 -6.21 -16.41
N LEU A 154 18.47 -5.75 -16.21
CA LEU A 154 18.11 -4.34 -16.22
C LEU A 154 18.80 -3.54 -15.09
N PHE A 155 18.94 -4.10 -13.90
CA PHE A 155 19.62 -3.43 -12.77
C PHE A 155 21.12 -3.22 -13.00
N LYS A 156 21.73 -4.04 -13.85
CA LYS A 156 23.13 -3.89 -14.27
C LYS A 156 23.27 -3.02 -15.53
N GLY A 157 22.15 -2.74 -16.21
CA GLY A 157 22.11 -1.93 -17.41
C GLY A 157 22.32 -0.46 -17.10
N ASN A 158 23.12 0.21 -17.93
CA ASN A 158 23.31 1.66 -17.87
C ASN A 158 22.61 2.31 -19.06
N PHE A 159 21.59 3.10 -18.78
CA PHE A 159 20.90 3.89 -19.80
C PHE A 159 21.60 5.24 -20.02
N ILE A 160 21.48 5.76 -21.24
CA ILE A 160 21.87 7.14 -21.54
C ILE A 160 20.94 8.07 -20.77
N TYR A 161 21.48 9.16 -20.25
CA TYR A 161 20.73 10.10 -19.42
C TYR A 161 19.43 10.58 -20.06
N LEU A 162 19.47 10.98 -21.34
CA LEU A 162 18.28 11.45 -22.06
C LEU A 162 17.18 10.37 -22.19
N THR A 163 17.56 9.12 -22.45
CA THR A 163 16.60 7.99 -22.44
C THR A 163 16.04 7.74 -21.05
N GLN A 164 16.89 7.88 -20.02
CA GLN A 164 16.52 7.68 -18.64
C GLN A 164 15.47 8.70 -18.16
N LEU A 165 15.54 9.95 -18.63
CA LEU A 165 14.53 10.98 -18.33
C LEU A 165 13.15 10.60 -18.89
N PHE A 166 13.07 10.16 -20.15
CA PHE A 166 11.79 9.76 -20.76
C PHE A 166 11.18 8.55 -20.07
N LEU A 167 12.01 7.56 -19.74
CA LEU A 167 11.60 6.40 -18.95
C LEU A 167 11.12 6.81 -17.56
N PHE A 168 11.82 7.72 -16.90
CA PHE A 168 11.45 8.22 -15.58
C PHE A 168 10.05 8.87 -15.61
N TYR A 169 9.77 9.74 -16.58
CA TYR A 169 8.46 10.37 -16.69
C TYR A 169 7.34 9.36 -16.89
N GLY A 170 7.52 8.39 -17.80
CA GLY A 170 6.49 7.39 -18.07
C GLY A 170 6.19 6.50 -16.86
N ILE A 171 7.23 6.06 -16.15
CA ILE A 171 7.09 5.22 -14.95
C ILE A 171 6.55 6.03 -13.76
N PHE A 172 7.00 7.28 -13.57
CA PHE A 172 6.56 8.14 -12.47
C PHE A 172 5.08 8.53 -12.59
N ILE A 173 4.62 8.90 -13.79
CA ILE A 173 3.21 9.24 -14.04
C ILE A 173 2.30 8.05 -13.72
N ALA A 174 2.71 6.84 -14.11
CA ALA A 174 1.97 5.63 -13.82
C ALA A 174 1.79 5.44 -12.31
N PHE A 175 2.89 5.42 -11.54
CA PHE A 175 2.79 5.18 -10.12
C PHE A 175 2.10 6.32 -9.34
N ALA A 176 2.23 7.57 -9.80
CA ALA A 176 1.49 8.69 -9.25
C ALA A 176 -0.04 8.51 -9.41
N ALA A 177 -0.50 8.06 -10.59
CA ALA A 177 -1.92 7.83 -10.85
C ALA A 177 -2.54 6.73 -9.96
N HIS A 178 -1.75 5.72 -9.58
CA HIS A 178 -2.22 4.64 -8.70
C HIS A 178 -2.33 5.06 -7.22
N VAL A 179 -1.49 5.99 -6.76
CA VAL A 179 -1.58 6.55 -5.39
C VAL A 179 -2.87 7.36 -5.21
N GLU A 180 -3.36 7.99 -6.27
CA GLU A 180 -4.52 8.90 -6.24
C GLU A 180 -5.86 8.24 -6.66
N SER A 181 -5.86 6.92 -6.93
CA SER A 181 -7.04 6.22 -7.41
C SER A 181 -8.20 6.20 -6.38
N PRO A 182 -9.47 6.39 -6.80
CA PRO A 182 -10.61 6.48 -5.90
C PRO A 182 -10.83 5.21 -5.07
N LEU A 183 -10.95 5.39 -3.75
CA LEU A 183 -10.98 4.36 -2.71
C LEU A 183 -12.26 3.51 -2.59
N GLY A 184 -12.97 3.29 -3.70
CA GLY A 184 -14.23 2.53 -3.76
C GLY A 184 -14.11 1.08 -3.26
N GLY A 185 -12.91 0.49 -3.29
CA GLY A 185 -12.55 -0.85 -2.79
C GLY A 185 -11.94 -0.85 -1.39
N SER A 186 -12.41 0.06 -0.52
CA SER A 186 -11.83 0.49 0.77
C SER A 186 -10.75 -0.38 1.41
N ILE A 187 -11.03 -1.61 1.83
CA ILE A 187 -10.10 -2.41 2.64
C ILE A 187 -8.91 -2.93 1.81
N ILE A 188 -9.16 -3.63 0.69
CA ILE A 188 -8.09 -4.24 -0.13
C ILE A 188 -7.30 -3.14 -0.86
N LEU A 189 -7.99 -2.10 -1.33
CA LEU A 189 -7.34 -0.99 -2.01
C LEU A 189 -6.40 -0.24 -1.07
N ALA A 190 -6.86 0.08 0.13
CA ALA A 190 -6.04 0.75 1.14
C ALA A 190 -4.93 -0.16 1.66
N ALA A 191 -5.18 -1.46 1.83
CA ALA A 191 -4.17 -2.39 2.35
C ALA A 191 -3.00 -2.58 1.37
N ILE A 192 -3.28 -2.91 0.11
CA ILE A 192 -2.28 -3.46 -0.82
C ILE A 192 -2.07 -2.59 -2.06
N VAL A 193 -3.14 -2.10 -2.71
CA VAL A 193 -3.00 -1.46 -4.04
C VAL A 193 -2.18 -0.18 -3.98
N LEU A 194 -2.37 0.65 -2.94
CA LEU A 194 -1.51 1.83 -2.76
C LEU A 194 -0.03 1.47 -2.58
N LYS A 195 0.29 0.28 -2.06
CA LYS A 195 1.67 -0.18 -1.81
C LYS A 195 2.32 -0.77 -3.05
N LEU A 196 1.54 -1.16 -4.05
CA LEU A 196 2.08 -1.54 -5.36
C LEU A 196 2.83 -0.38 -6.01
N SER A 197 2.37 0.86 -5.81
CA SER A 197 3.10 2.05 -6.28
C SER A 197 4.46 2.20 -5.60
N LEU A 198 4.51 2.03 -4.28
CA LEU A 198 5.75 2.07 -3.49
C LEU A 198 6.73 0.98 -3.95
N TYR A 199 6.24 -0.25 -4.11
CA TYR A 199 7.03 -1.36 -4.62
C TYR A 199 7.55 -1.10 -6.04
N GLY A 200 6.70 -0.57 -6.92
CA GLY A 200 7.08 -0.20 -8.27
C GLY A 200 8.17 0.87 -8.33
N ILE A 201 8.12 1.88 -7.47
CA ILE A 201 9.17 2.91 -7.36
C ILE A 201 10.49 2.27 -6.89
N LEU A 202 10.45 1.44 -5.84
CA LEU A 202 11.63 0.77 -5.28
C LEU A 202 12.29 -0.19 -6.29
N ARG A 203 11.49 -0.86 -7.13
CA ARG A 203 11.99 -1.82 -8.11
C ARG A 203 12.39 -1.19 -9.45
N LEU A 204 11.59 -0.27 -9.98
CA LEU A 204 11.78 0.25 -11.34
C LEU A 204 12.51 1.57 -11.39
N ILE A 205 12.31 2.45 -10.42
CA ILE A 205 12.87 3.81 -10.50
C ILE A 205 14.24 3.87 -9.86
N LEU A 206 14.36 3.46 -8.59
CA LEU A 206 15.60 3.62 -7.84
C LEU A 206 16.82 2.90 -8.48
N PRO A 207 16.75 1.58 -8.76
CA PRO A 207 17.92 0.87 -9.28
C PRO A 207 18.14 1.07 -10.78
N VAL A 208 17.07 1.15 -11.60
CA VAL A 208 17.19 1.24 -13.08
C VAL A 208 17.46 2.67 -13.54
N LEU A 209 16.85 3.65 -12.86
CA LEU A 209 16.87 5.06 -13.28
C LEU A 209 17.50 6.01 -12.24
N PRO A 210 18.73 5.76 -11.73
CA PRO A 210 19.34 6.55 -10.68
C PRO A 210 19.58 8.03 -11.00
N LYS A 211 20.33 8.33 -12.07
CA LYS A 211 20.64 9.71 -12.52
C LYS A 211 19.39 10.61 -12.68
N ALA A 212 18.36 10.11 -13.35
CA ALA A 212 17.13 10.84 -13.61
C ALA A 212 16.37 11.18 -12.32
N TYR A 213 16.19 10.22 -11.41
CA TYR A 213 15.45 10.52 -10.18
C TYR A 213 16.23 11.50 -9.29
N MET A 214 17.57 11.39 -9.23
CA MET A 214 18.40 12.27 -8.38
C MET A 214 18.24 13.75 -8.73
N GLU A 215 18.12 14.06 -10.02
CA GLU A 215 17.86 15.43 -10.48
C GLU A 215 16.44 15.90 -10.21
N TYR A 216 15.45 15.02 -10.38
CA TYR A 216 14.05 15.36 -10.16
C TYR A 216 13.57 15.25 -8.72
N THR A 217 14.43 14.82 -7.78
CA THR A 217 14.09 14.70 -6.34
C THR A 217 13.37 15.94 -5.80
N TYR A 218 13.84 17.15 -6.13
CA TYR A 218 13.23 18.39 -5.65
C TYR A 218 11.82 18.65 -6.21
N ILE A 219 11.55 18.25 -7.45
CA ILE A 219 10.21 18.35 -8.05
C ILE A 219 9.27 17.36 -7.35
N ILE A 220 9.74 16.13 -7.11
CA ILE A 220 8.99 15.12 -6.38
C ILE A 220 8.69 15.60 -4.96
N PHE A 221 9.66 16.26 -4.31
CA PHE A 221 9.48 16.84 -2.98
C PHE A 221 8.43 17.94 -2.94
N LEU A 222 8.43 18.81 -3.96
CA LEU A 222 7.41 19.83 -4.10
C LEU A 222 6.02 19.22 -4.27
N ILE A 223 5.87 18.21 -5.13
CA ILE A 223 4.60 17.50 -5.32
C ILE A 223 4.15 16.85 -4.00
N GLY A 224 5.04 16.13 -3.32
CA GLY A 224 4.73 15.45 -2.06
C GLY A 224 4.34 16.41 -0.93
N VAL A 225 5.00 17.57 -0.80
CA VAL A 225 4.61 18.57 0.20
C VAL A 225 3.24 19.17 -0.11
N ILE A 226 2.96 19.49 -1.37
CA ILE A 226 1.65 20.01 -1.78
C ILE A 226 0.56 18.98 -1.49
N THR A 227 0.78 17.69 -1.80
CA THR A 227 -0.20 16.63 -1.53
C THR A 227 -0.43 16.41 -0.03
N ILE A 228 0.62 16.47 0.81
CA ILE A 228 0.49 16.42 2.28
C ILE A 228 -0.45 17.54 2.76
N VAL A 229 -0.16 18.79 2.40
CA VAL A 229 -0.93 19.96 2.89
C VAL A 229 -2.35 19.95 2.33
N TYR A 230 -2.51 19.65 1.04
CA TYR A 230 -3.83 19.64 0.40
C TYR A 230 -4.72 18.52 0.92
N ALA A 231 -4.21 17.28 0.99
CA ALA A 231 -4.97 16.14 1.48
C ALA A 231 -5.32 16.32 2.97
N SER A 232 -4.40 16.84 3.77
CA SER A 232 -4.67 17.05 5.18
C SER A 232 -5.71 18.17 5.44
N LEU A 233 -5.65 19.29 4.70
CA LEU A 233 -6.69 20.32 4.81
C LEU A 233 -8.05 19.86 4.27
N SER A 234 -8.07 19.02 3.24
CA SER A 234 -9.33 18.46 2.73
C SER A 234 -9.99 17.54 3.76
N THR A 235 -9.22 16.71 4.49
CA THR A 235 -9.77 15.83 5.55
C THR A 235 -10.53 16.59 6.64
N LEU A 236 -10.09 17.81 7.02
CA LEU A 236 -10.73 18.58 8.09
C LEU A 236 -12.12 19.10 7.68
N ARG A 237 -12.37 19.22 6.37
CA ARG A 237 -13.64 19.71 5.82
C ARG A 237 -14.60 18.58 5.47
N THR A 238 -14.11 17.36 5.27
CA THR A 238 -14.97 16.23 4.89
C THR A 238 -15.91 15.85 6.03
N ILE A 239 -17.14 15.48 5.65
CA ILE A 239 -18.20 15.12 6.58
C ILE A 239 -18.39 13.59 6.59
N ASP A 240 -17.98 12.90 5.52
CA ASP A 240 -18.06 11.45 5.42
C ASP A 240 -16.83 10.76 6.01
N ILE A 241 -17.05 9.80 6.92
CA ILE A 241 -15.95 9.12 7.65
C ILE A 241 -15.06 8.33 6.69
N LYS A 242 -15.63 7.63 5.70
CA LYS A 242 -14.85 6.85 4.73
C LYS A 242 -13.94 7.74 3.89
N GLU A 243 -14.43 8.90 3.48
CA GLU A 243 -13.66 9.87 2.72
C GLU A 243 -12.57 10.52 3.58
N LEU A 244 -12.85 10.81 4.86
CA LEU A 244 -11.85 11.31 5.80
C LEU A 244 -10.68 10.32 5.96
N ILE A 245 -10.98 9.03 6.18
CA ILE A 245 -9.94 7.99 6.26
C ILE A 245 -9.18 7.87 4.92
N ALA A 246 -9.89 7.95 3.80
CA ALA A 246 -9.30 7.90 2.46
C ALA A 246 -8.29 9.03 2.20
N TYR A 247 -8.64 10.28 2.49
CA TYR A 247 -7.71 11.40 2.32
C TYR A 247 -6.54 11.34 3.32
N SER A 248 -6.75 10.79 4.52
CA SER A 248 -5.65 10.54 5.44
C SER A 248 -4.62 9.56 4.85
N SER A 249 -5.07 8.51 4.14
CA SER A 249 -4.17 7.60 3.42
C SER A 249 -3.31 8.29 2.37
N VAL A 250 -3.87 9.25 1.64
CA VAL A 250 -3.11 10.03 0.64
C VAL A 250 -2.01 10.85 1.29
N SER A 251 -2.27 11.43 2.48
CA SER A 251 -1.25 12.19 3.21
C SER A 251 -0.08 11.34 3.69
N HIS A 252 -0.34 10.16 4.28
CA HIS A 252 0.71 9.21 4.65
C HIS A 252 1.44 8.67 3.41
N ALA A 253 0.73 8.52 2.29
CA ALA A 253 1.31 8.09 1.03
C ALA A 253 2.33 9.08 0.46
N ALA A 254 2.02 10.36 0.55
CA ALA A 254 2.97 11.40 0.20
C ALA A 254 4.21 11.37 1.12
N VAL A 255 4.06 11.13 2.43
CA VAL A 255 5.20 11.04 3.36
C VAL A 255 6.16 9.91 3.01
N TYR A 256 5.66 8.69 2.75
CA TYR A 256 6.56 7.60 2.34
C TYR A 256 7.19 7.88 0.97
N LEU A 257 6.47 8.51 0.04
CA LEU A 257 7.00 8.84 -1.29
C LEU A 257 8.19 9.80 -1.17
N LEU A 258 8.09 10.83 -0.32
CA LEU A 258 9.21 11.70 0.00
C LEU A 258 10.39 10.93 0.62
N GLY A 259 10.11 10.00 1.53
CA GLY A 259 11.11 9.15 2.18
C GLY A 259 11.90 8.30 1.17
N VAL A 260 11.23 7.66 0.21
CA VAL A 260 11.88 6.83 -0.81
C VAL A 260 12.85 7.64 -1.68
N PHE A 261 12.47 8.83 -2.10
CA PHE A 261 13.30 9.68 -2.96
C PHE A 261 14.38 10.48 -2.22
N SER A 262 14.56 10.25 -0.91
CA SER A 262 15.60 10.91 -0.12
C SER A 262 17.03 10.44 -0.42
N ASN A 263 17.19 9.26 -1.04
CA ASN A 263 18.49 8.58 -1.21
C ASN A 263 19.27 8.43 0.11
N SER A 264 18.55 8.09 1.20
CA SER A 264 19.12 7.78 2.52
C SER A 264 18.59 6.42 2.98
N ILE A 265 19.41 5.65 3.71
CA ILE A 265 19.00 4.33 4.24
C ILE A 265 17.75 4.49 5.11
N GLN A 266 17.82 5.44 6.05
CA GLN A 266 16.75 5.74 7.00
C GLN A 266 15.46 6.14 6.29
N GLY A 267 15.54 6.98 5.24
CA GLY A 267 14.36 7.43 4.51
C GLY A 267 13.66 6.30 3.74
N ILE A 268 14.42 5.41 3.08
CA ILE A 268 13.86 4.29 2.32
C ILE A 268 13.30 3.22 3.28
N GLU A 269 14.01 2.87 4.36
CA GLU A 269 13.52 1.97 5.40
C GLU A 269 12.25 2.51 6.06
N GLY A 270 12.24 3.81 6.38
CA GLY A 270 11.09 4.51 6.91
C GLY A 270 9.88 4.44 5.98
N ALA A 271 10.09 4.64 4.69
CA ALA A 271 9.03 4.60 3.69
C ALA A 271 8.41 3.21 3.54
N ILE A 272 9.23 2.15 3.49
CA ILE A 272 8.76 0.76 3.47
C ILE A 272 7.99 0.45 4.75
N ASN A 273 8.53 0.84 5.90
CA ASN A 273 7.90 0.61 7.19
C ASN A 273 6.56 1.37 7.31
N LEU A 274 6.50 2.63 6.87
CA LEU A 274 5.25 3.40 6.82
C LEU A 274 4.23 2.78 5.87
N GLY A 275 4.66 2.27 4.72
CA GLY A 275 3.81 1.52 3.80
C GLY A 275 3.17 0.29 4.47
N LEU A 276 3.96 -0.51 5.18
CA LEU A 276 3.48 -1.66 5.94
C LEU A 276 2.55 -1.26 7.08
N ALA A 277 2.94 -0.26 7.88
CA ALA A 277 2.19 0.24 9.02
C ALA A 277 0.82 0.79 8.60
N HIS A 278 0.81 1.63 7.56
CA HIS A 278 -0.40 2.15 6.96
C HIS A 278 -1.27 1.03 6.34
N GLY A 279 -0.65 -0.04 5.84
CA GLY A 279 -1.32 -1.26 5.39
C GLY A 279 -2.03 -2.06 6.49
N LEU A 280 -1.69 -1.84 7.77
CA LEU A 280 -2.37 -2.45 8.91
C LEU A 280 -3.41 -1.49 9.53
N VAL A 281 -3.06 -0.22 9.70
CA VAL A 281 -3.90 0.77 10.37
C VAL A 281 -5.09 1.19 9.50
N SER A 282 -4.89 1.48 8.21
CA SER A 282 -5.98 1.97 7.36
C SER A 282 -7.09 0.95 7.13
N PRO A 283 -6.82 -0.36 6.90
CA PRO A 283 -7.89 -1.36 6.84
C PRO A 283 -8.64 -1.46 8.16
N GLY A 284 -7.94 -1.32 9.30
CA GLY A 284 -8.56 -1.31 10.62
C GLY A 284 -9.54 -0.16 10.77
N LEU A 285 -9.16 1.05 10.35
CA LEU A 285 -10.05 2.22 10.34
C LEU A 285 -11.23 2.04 9.36
N PHE A 286 -11.00 1.48 8.17
CA PHE A 286 -12.07 1.18 7.22
C PHE A 286 -13.05 0.12 7.74
N ILE A 287 -12.59 -0.87 8.49
CA ILE A 287 -13.45 -1.86 9.16
C ILE A 287 -14.26 -1.19 10.27
N CYS A 288 -13.65 -0.31 11.06
CA CYS A 288 -14.34 0.45 12.10
C CYS A 288 -15.46 1.32 11.50
N ALA A 289 -15.14 2.13 10.49
CA ALA A 289 -16.08 3.07 9.89
C ALA A 289 -17.10 2.40 8.95
N GLY A 290 -16.62 1.51 8.09
CA GLY A 290 -17.39 0.94 6.99
C GLY A 290 -18.04 -0.40 7.26
N GLY A 291 -17.53 -1.16 8.24
CA GLY A 291 -18.15 -2.40 8.71
C GLY A 291 -18.96 -2.12 9.97
N VAL A 292 -18.29 -1.83 11.08
CA VAL A 292 -18.93 -1.77 12.41
C VAL A 292 -19.96 -0.64 12.51
N LEU A 293 -19.54 0.60 12.25
CA LEU A 293 -20.39 1.80 12.40
C LEU A 293 -21.48 1.88 11.32
N TYR A 294 -21.11 1.60 10.06
CA TYR A 294 -22.06 1.65 8.95
C TYR A 294 -23.11 0.52 9.02
N ASP A 295 -22.75 -0.70 9.38
CA ASP A 295 -23.73 -1.80 9.48
C ASP A 295 -24.76 -1.56 10.59
N ARG A 296 -24.38 -0.82 11.65
CA ARG A 296 -25.27 -0.48 12.77
C ARG A 296 -26.14 0.75 12.53
N SER A 297 -25.60 1.76 11.85
CA SER A 297 -26.26 3.07 11.72
C SER A 297 -26.74 3.41 10.31
N SER A 298 -26.34 2.62 9.30
CA SER A 298 -26.58 2.82 7.86
C SER A 298 -26.22 4.21 7.31
N THR A 299 -25.44 5.01 8.04
CA THR A 299 -25.03 6.36 7.64
C THR A 299 -23.51 6.50 7.67
N ARG A 300 -22.94 7.41 6.88
CA ARG A 300 -21.48 7.67 6.86
C ARG A 300 -21.08 9.06 7.37
N VAL A 301 -22.08 9.89 7.64
CA VAL A 301 -21.93 11.30 8.00
C VAL A 301 -21.54 11.43 9.47
N ILE A 302 -20.39 12.06 9.76
CA ILE A 302 -19.82 12.24 11.11
C ILE A 302 -20.80 12.89 12.08
N SER A 303 -21.67 13.79 11.61
CA SER A 303 -22.60 14.53 12.47
C SER A 303 -23.62 13.66 13.21
N PHE A 304 -23.96 12.48 12.68
CA PHE A 304 -24.88 11.53 13.31
C PHE A 304 -24.21 10.62 14.34
N TYR A 305 -22.88 10.56 14.36
CA TYR A 305 -22.13 9.79 15.33
C TYR A 305 -21.81 10.66 16.54
N ARG A 306 -22.32 10.28 17.72
CA ARG A 306 -22.02 10.90 19.01
C ARG A 306 -22.18 9.88 20.12
N GLY A 307 -21.27 9.92 21.10
CA GLY A 307 -21.40 9.14 22.33
C GLY A 307 -21.25 7.62 22.16
N VAL A 308 -20.50 7.16 21.15
CA VAL A 308 -20.32 5.72 20.87
C VAL A 308 -19.68 4.99 22.06
N THR A 309 -18.87 5.66 22.88
CA THR A 309 -18.26 5.08 24.09
C THR A 309 -19.26 4.54 25.10
N GLN A 310 -20.46 5.13 25.17
CA GLN A 310 -21.52 4.69 26.10
C GLN A 310 -22.23 3.42 25.60
N VAL A 311 -22.31 3.23 24.28
CA VAL A 311 -23.03 2.11 23.65
C VAL A 311 -22.08 0.95 23.35
N MET A 312 -20.87 1.24 22.88
CA MET A 312 -19.89 0.28 22.38
C MET A 312 -18.49 0.56 22.93
N PRO A 313 -18.23 0.28 24.24
CA PRO A 313 -16.96 0.61 24.88
C PRO A 313 -15.76 -0.15 24.31
N LEU A 314 -15.90 -1.44 23.96
CA LEU A 314 -14.79 -2.22 23.40
C LEU A 314 -14.40 -1.72 22.01
N PHE A 315 -15.40 -1.39 21.19
CA PHE A 315 -15.16 -0.72 19.92
C PHE A 315 -14.41 0.61 20.12
N ALA A 316 -14.84 1.45 21.05
CA ALA A 316 -14.22 2.75 21.26
C ALA A 316 -12.74 2.65 21.68
N ILE A 317 -12.36 1.60 22.44
CA ILE A 317 -10.97 1.33 22.82
C ILE A 317 -10.13 0.91 21.59
N LEU A 318 -10.59 -0.09 20.83
CA LEU A 318 -9.85 -0.55 19.64
C LEU A 318 -9.75 0.54 18.57
N PHE A 319 -10.84 1.28 18.36
CA PHE A 319 -10.87 2.42 17.44
C PHE A 319 -9.92 3.53 17.90
N PHE A 320 -9.81 3.79 19.21
CA PHE A 320 -8.86 4.77 19.74
C PHE A 320 -7.41 4.38 19.44
N ILE A 321 -7.04 3.12 19.65
CA ILE A 321 -5.68 2.63 19.38
C ILE A 321 -5.35 2.80 17.88
N LEU A 322 -6.27 2.45 16.99
CA LEU A 322 -6.09 2.67 15.55
C LEU A 322 -6.01 4.15 15.18
N CYS A 323 -6.79 5.01 15.81
CA CYS A 323 -6.71 6.46 15.60
C CYS A 323 -5.35 7.01 16.06
N LEU A 324 -4.85 6.60 17.22
CA LEU A 324 -3.52 6.96 17.72
C LEU A 324 -2.41 6.48 16.78
N ALA A 325 -2.51 5.24 16.29
CA ALA A 325 -1.57 4.72 15.31
C ALA A 325 -1.61 5.56 14.02
N ASN A 326 -2.79 5.99 13.56
CA ASN A 326 -2.91 6.85 12.38
C ASN A 326 -2.39 8.28 12.61
N CYS A 327 -2.37 8.78 13.85
CA CYS A 327 -1.73 10.05 14.19
C CYS A 327 -0.20 10.00 14.07
N GLY A 328 0.40 8.79 14.01
CA GLY A 328 1.82 8.62 14.27
C GLY A 328 2.17 8.82 15.75
N ALA A 329 1.32 8.38 16.68
CA ALA A 329 1.67 8.44 18.11
C ALA A 329 2.88 7.55 18.42
N PRO A 330 3.76 7.94 19.37
CA PRO A 330 4.89 7.10 19.77
C PRO A 330 4.40 5.73 20.25
N LEU A 331 5.22 4.69 20.07
CA LEU A 331 4.87 3.26 20.27
C LEU A 331 3.95 2.66 19.19
N SER A 332 3.67 3.38 18.10
CA SER A 332 3.02 2.84 16.92
C SER A 332 4.01 2.61 15.78
N LEU A 333 3.74 1.61 14.94
CA LEU A 333 4.58 1.34 13.77
C LEU A 333 4.60 2.52 12.78
N ASN A 334 3.49 3.24 12.65
CA ASN A 334 3.39 4.42 11.80
C ASN A 334 4.38 5.52 12.23
N PHE A 335 4.53 5.77 13.54
CA PHE A 335 5.47 6.77 14.04
C PHE A 335 6.90 6.49 13.58
N ILE A 336 7.33 5.22 13.66
CA ILE A 336 8.68 4.82 13.26
C ILE A 336 8.88 5.06 11.76
N GLY A 337 7.91 4.65 10.94
CA GLY A 337 7.96 4.87 9.49
C GLY A 337 7.97 6.35 9.11
N GLU A 338 7.09 7.16 9.72
CA GLU A 338 7.02 8.61 9.47
C GLU A 338 8.28 9.34 9.91
N PHE A 339 8.77 9.04 11.11
CA PHE A 339 9.97 9.67 11.66
C PHE A 339 11.20 9.40 10.77
N LEU A 340 11.41 8.14 10.40
CA LEU A 340 12.52 7.73 9.53
C LEU A 340 12.40 8.32 8.11
N SER A 341 11.18 8.32 7.54
CA SER A 341 10.93 8.93 6.22
C SER A 341 11.25 10.42 6.22
N LEU A 342 10.76 11.16 7.23
CA LEU A 342 11.00 12.59 7.36
C LEU A 342 12.46 12.89 7.66
N TYR A 343 13.13 12.06 8.46
CA TYR A 343 14.57 12.19 8.71
C TYR A 343 15.37 12.14 7.41
N GLY A 344 15.08 11.18 6.53
CA GLY A 344 15.72 11.10 5.21
C GLY A 344 15.48 12.34 4.36
N VAL A 345 14.26 12.89 4.37
CA VAL A 345 13.93 14.14 3.65
C VAL A 345 14.69 15.32 4.23
N PHE A 346 14.83 15.40 5.56
CA PHE A 346 15.61 16.44 6.24
C PHE A 346 17.09 16.39 5.88
N GLU A 347 17.66 15.18 5.78
CA GLU A 347 19.05 14.97 5.35
C GLU A 347 19.26 15.46 3.91
N ARG A 348 18.31 15.17 3.01
CA ARG A 348 18.39 15.61 1.60
C ARG A 348 18.13 17.11 1.43
N SER A 349 17.16 17.65 2.15
CA SER A 349 16.80 19.07 2.10
C SER A 349 15.99 19.50 3.33
N SER A 350 16.60 20.33 4.16
CA SER A 350 15.98 20.83 5.40
C SER A 350 14.68 21.60 5.16
N LEU A 351 14.61 22.43 4.11
CA LEU A 351 13.43 23.24 3.80
C LEU A 351 12.19 22.38 3.50
N PHE A 352 12.33 21.37 2.62
CA PHE A 352 11.22 20.45 2.34
C PHE A 352 10.92 19.56 3.54
N GLY A 353 11.93 19.20 4.35
CA GLY A 353 11.74 18.49 5.61
C GLY A 353 10.84 19.25 6.59
N VAL A 354 11.03 20.56 6.74
CA VAL A 354 10.16 21.40 7.60
C VAL A 354 8.72 21.38 7.11
N PHE A 355 8.48 21.57 5.81
CA PHE A 355 7.13 21.53 5.27
C PHE A 355 6.52 20.11 5.35
N ALA A 356 7.29 19.07 5.09
CA ALA A 356 6.84 17.69 5.21
C ALA A 356 6.47 17.34 6.67
N SER A 357 7.20 17.88 7.66
CA SER A 357 6.91 17.66 9.08
C SER A 357 5.55 18.23 9.54
N THR A 358 4.95 19.13 8.77
CA THR A 358 3.56 19.58 9.03
C THR A 358 2.55 18.44 8.93
N SER A 359 2.90 17.33 8.26
CA SER A 359 2.10 16.11 8.20
C SER A 359 1.76 15.59 9.59
N ILE A 360 2.70 15.60 10.54
CA ILE A 360 2.50 15.10 11.91
C ILE A 360 1.45 15.93 12.65
N ILE A 361 1.48 17.26 12.46
CA ILE A 361 0.54 18.17 13.10
C ILE A 361 -0.86 17.98 12.53
N PHE A 362 -0.97 17.95 11.20
CA PHE A 362 -2.27 17.78 10.58
C PHE A 362 -2.83 16.37 10.77
N SER A 363 -1.98 15.33 10.76
CA SER A 363 -2.39 13.95 11.01
C SER A 363 -3.04 13.80 12.36
N ALA A 364 -2.43 14.36 13.40
CA ALA A 364 -3.02 14.44 14.73
C ALA A 364 -4.33 15.25 14.73
N ALA A 365 -4.37 16.40 14.04
CA ALA A 365 -5.55 17.27 14.04
C ALA A 365 -6.80 16.57 13.49
N TYR A 366 -6.75 15.97 12.30
CA TYR A 366 -7.95 15.36 11.69
C TYR A 366 -8.37 14.05 12.36
N THR A 367 -7.42 13.25 12.85
CA THR A 367 -7.72 11.96 13.51
C THR A 367 -8.32 12.16 14.90
N ILE A 368 -7.76 13.07 15.69
CA ILE A 368 -8.31 13.43 17.01
C ILE A 368 -9.67 14.07 16.84
N TYR A 369 -9.83 14.96 15.84
CA TYR A 369 -11.13 15.53 15.50
C TYR A 369 -12.19 14.46 15.19
N MET A 370 -11.85 13.49 14.32
CA MET A 370 -12.72 12.37 13.98
C MET A 370 -13.07 11.54 15.22
N TYR A 371 -12.07 11.11 16.01
CA TYR A 371 -12.28 10.29 17.18
C TYR A 371 -13.15 11.01 18.22
N GLN A 372 -12.87 12.28 18.51
CA GLN A 372 -13.61 13.06 19.50
C GLN A 372 -15.09 13.18 19.15
N ARG A 373 -15.41 13.44 17.87
CA ARG A 373 -16.81 13.58 17.41
C ARG A 373 -17.59 12.27 17.51
N ILE A 374 -16.96 11.15 17.14
CA ILE A 374 -17.60 9.84 17.13
C ILE A 374 -17.72 9.28 18.56
N ALA A 375 -16.62 9.28 19.31
CA ALA A 375 -16.52 8.62 20.61
C ALA A 375 -17.20 9.43 21.72
N PHE A 376 -17.00 10.76 21.74
CA PHE A 376 -17.49 11.63 22.80
C PHE A 376 -18.64 12.53 22.34
N GLY A 377 -19.46 12.97 23.29
CA GLY A 377 -20.65 13.78 23.03
C GLY A 377 -21.74 13.37 24.01
N GLY A 378 -22.02 14.24 25.00
CA GLY A 378 -22.71 13.88 26.25
C GLY A 378 -23.99 13.06 26.11
N ALA A 379 -24.75 13.22 25.02
CA ALA A 379 -25.87 12.35 24.66
C ALA A 379 -25.55 11.56 23.38
N TYR A 380 -25.82 10.25 23.42
CA TYR A 380 -25.74 9.39 22.25
C TYR A 380 -26.81 9.78 21.21
N SER A 381 -26.48 9.58 19.92
CA SER A 381 -27.39 9.99 18.86
C SER A 381 -28.67 9.14 18.83
N ARG A 382 -29.77 9.73 18.35
CA ARG A 382 -31.07 9.05 18.27
C ARG A 382 -31.03 7.79 17.38
N MET A 383 -30.05 7.66 16.49
CA MET A 383 -29.88 6.47 15.66
C MET A 383 -29.38 5.26 16.47
N PHE A 384 -28.75 5.47 17.62
CA PHE A 384 -28.32 4.41 18.53
C PHE A 384 -29.38 4.05 19.60
N THR A 385 -30.65 4.39 19.38
CA THR A 385 -31.73 4.24 20.39
C THR A 385 -32.25 2.83 20.57
N PHE A 386 -32.08 1.96 19.58
CA PHE A 386 -32.31 0.53 19.76
C PHE A 386 -31.06 -0.09 20.38
N SER A 387 -31.20 -1.04 21.30
CA SER A 387 -30.10 -1.71 22.00
C SER A 387 -29.13 -2.39 21.02
N ILE A 388 -28.17 -1.62 20.51
CA ILE A 388 -27.16 -2.10 19.57
C ILE A 388 -26.09 -2.81 20.40
N PRO A 389 -25.77 -4.07 20.07
CA PRO A 389 -24.67 -4.75 20.72
C PRO A 389 -23.34 -4.07 20.36
N ASP A 390 -22.39 -4.15 21.29
CA ASP A 390 -20.99 -3.83 21.03
C ASP A 390 -20.40 -4.77 19.95
N LEU A 391 -19.09 -4.94 19.91
CA LEU A 391 -18.44 -5.81 18.93
C LEU A 391 -18.91 -7.27 19.06
N THR A 392 -19.26 -7.84 17.91
CA THR A 392 -19.39 -9.30 17.80
C THR A 392 -18.01 -9.94 17.93
N LYS A 393 -17.96 -11.21 18.34
CA LYS A 393 -16.69 -11.96 18.44
C LYS A 393 -15.87 -11.89 17.16
N ARG A 394 -16.53 -11.95 16.00
CA ARG A 394 -15.88 -11.85 14.69
C ARG A 394 -15.24 -10.48 14.47
N GLU A 395 -15.98 -9.40 14.65
CA GLU A 395 -15.46 -8.03 14.48
C GLU A 395 -14.29 -7.76 15.44
N PHE A 396 -14.45 -8.19 16.71
CA PHE A 396 -13.40 -8.07 17.72
C PHE A 396 -12.12 -8.80 17.29
N THR A 397 -12.22 -10.06 16.84
CA THR A 397 -11.05 -10.81 16.38
C THR A 397 -10.36 -10.18 15.17
N ILE A 398 -11.11 -9.64 14.20
CA ILE A 398 -10.54 -9.01 13.01
C ILE A 398 -9.78 -7.73 13.39
N LEU A 399 -10.37 -6.87 14.22
CA LEU A 399 -9.72 -5.66 14.67
C LEU A 399 -8.49 -5.97 15.54
N LEU A 400 -8.59 -6.97 16.42
CA LEU A 400 -7.48 -7.38 17.27
C LEU A 400 -6.27 -7.86 16.46
N ILE A 401 -6.50 -8.62 15.39
CA ILE A 401 -5.44 -9.09 14.48
C ILE A 401 -4.69 -7.93 13.81
N LEU A 402 -5.34 -6.77 13.60
CA LEU A 402 -4.69 -5.57 13.04
C LEU A 402 -4.03 -4.71 14.13
N VAL A 403 -4.66 -4.59 15.30
CA VAL A 403 -4.14 -3.77 16.41
C VAL A 403 -2.88 -4.38 17.05
N ILE A 404 -2.83 -5.70 17.25
CA ILE A 404 -1.66 -6.35 17.87
C ILE A 404 -0.36 -6.05 17.11
N PRO A 405 -0.23 -6.30 15.79
CA PRO A 405 1.01 -6.05 15.07
C PRO A 405 1.38 -4.57 15.00
N THR A 406 0.40 -3.65 14.91
CA THR A 406 0.68 -2.20 14.86
C THR A 406 1.34 -1.68 16.14
N VAL A 407 0.97 -2.23 17.30
CA VAL A 407 1.57 -1.89 18.59
C VAL A 407 2.85 -2.71 18.82
N LEU A 408 2.84 -4.02 18.53
CA LEU A 408 3.98 -4.90 18.77
C LEU A 408 5.21 -4.44 17.99
N PHE A 409 5.07 -4.22 16.68
CA PHE A 409 6.17 -3.72 15.86
C PHE A 409 6.46 -2.23 16.09
N GLY A 410 5.49 -1.48 16.66
CA GLY A 410 5.71 -0.12 17.13
C GLY A 410 6.58 -0.02 18.38
N ILE A 411 6.57 -1.05 19.24
CA ILE A 411 7.46 -1.15 20.41
C ILE A 411 8.80 -1.77 20.02
N TYR A 412 8.77 -2.80 19.17
CA TYR A 412 9.96 -3.55 18.74
C TYR A 412 10.03 -3.65 17.21
N PRO A 413 10.59 -2.63 16.53
CA PRO A 413 10.68 -2.58 15.06
C PRO A 413 11.84 -3.39 14.47
N ALA A 414 12.79 -3.84 15.29
CA ALA A 414 14.01 -4.51 14.84
C ALA A 414 13.79 -5.66 13.84
N PRO A 415 12.78 -6.55 14.00
CA PRO A 415 12.57 -7.64 13.04
C PRO A 415 12.27 -7.18 11.61
N ILE A 416 11.67 -5.99 11.47
CA ILE A 416 11.34 -5.40 10.17
C ILE A 416 12.54 -4.63 9.64
N LEU A 417 13.16 -3.79 10.47
CA LEU A 417 14.28 -2.95 10.05
C LEU A 417 15.51 -3.78 9.69
N ASP A 418 15.90 -4.74 10.54
CA ASP A 418 17.06 -5.60 10.29
C ASP A 418 16.88 -6.45 9.03
N ALA A 419 15.65 -6.87 8.75
CA ALA A 419 15.30 -7.63 7.55
C ALA A 419 15.47 -6.83 6.26
N ILE A 420 15.24 -5.52 6.32
CA ILE A 420 15.22 -4.64 5.14
C ILE A 420 16.59 -3.98 4.93
N HIS A 421 17.35 -3.73 6.00
CA HIS A 421 18.55 -2.90 6.00
C HIS A 421 19.56 -3.28 4.90
N TYR A 422 19.88 -4.57 4.76
CA TYR A 422 20.83 -5.00 3.73
C TYR A 422 20.31 -4.74 2.31
N SER A 423 19.04 -5.09 2.04
CA SER A 423 18.43 -4.87 0.72
C SER A 423 18.27 -3.38 0.36
N VAL A 424 18.05 -2.50 1.34
CA VAL A 424 17.96 -1.06 1.10
C VAL A 424 19.33 -0.44 0.87
N SER A 425 20.36 -0.93 1.56
CA SER A 425 21.73 -0.44 1.38
C SER A 425 22.24 -0.60 -0.06
N THR A 426 21.76 -1.60 -0.79
CA THR A 426 22.14 -1.85 -2.20
C THR A 426 21.37 -0.97 -3.19
N LEU A 427 20.26 -0.35 -2.78
CA LEU A 427 19.45 0.55 -3.61
C LEU A 427 20.00 1.98 -3.64
N ILE A 428 20.91 2.32 -2.73
CA ILE A 428 21.45 3.68 -2.64
C ILE A 428 22.37 3.95 -3.81
N TYR A 429 22.13 5.09 -4.45
CA TYR A 429 23.00 5.55 -5.50
C TYR A 429 24.22 6.25 -4.89
N ALA A 430 25.39 5.63 -5.03
CA ALA A 430 26.67 6.28 -4.75
C ALA A 430 27.05 7.17 -5.94
N PHE A 431 27.18 8.47 -5.71
CA PHE A 431 27.76 9.38 -6.69
C PHE A 431 29.26 9.08 -6.83
N ASP A 432 29.66 8.47 -7.94
CA ASP A 432 31.06 8.47 -8.36
C ASP A 432 31.45 9.89 -8.78
N SER A 433 32.00 10.64 -7.82
CA SER A 433 32.54 11.99 -8.02
C SER A 433 33.75 12.05 -8.98
N ASN A 434 34.27 10.90 -9.42
CA ASN A 434 35.47 10.81 -10.26
C ASN A 434 35.22 10.97 -11.77
N VAL A 435 33.96 11.08 -12.24
CA VAL A 435 33.67 11.21 -13.69
C VAL A 435 33.70 12.66 -14.18
N ILE A 436 33.51 13.65 -13.30
CA ILE A 436 33.44 15.07 -13.68
C ILE A 436 34.82 15.64 -14.05
N SER A 437 35.92 15.05 -13.57
CA SER A 437 37.29 15.51 -13.87
C SER A 437 37.76 15.15 -15.29
N CYS A 438 37.13 14.20 -15.98
CA CYS A 438 37.55 13.83 -17.35
C CYS A 438 36.95 14.77 -18.40
N ASP A 439 35.68 15.18 -18.25
CA ASP A 439 34.99 16.00 -19.27
C ASP A 439 35.39 17.48 -19.24
N SER A 440 35.98 17.96 -18.13
CA SER A 440 36.49 19.34 -18.02
C SER A 440 37.91 19.53 -18.58
N SER A 441 38.57 18.45 -19.01
CA SER A 441 39.92 18.51 -19.61
C SER A 441 39.92 18.57 -21.14
N SER A 442 38.73 18.55 -21.77
CA SER A 442 38.54 18.63 -23.22
C SER A 442 37.60 19.78 -23.63
N ALA A 443 37.86 20.99 -23.11
CA ALA A 443 37.24 22.23 -23.56
C ALA A 443 38.29 23.27 -23.92
#